data_AF-A0A674CW49-F1
#
_entry.id   AF-A0A674CW49-F1
#
_cell.length_a   1.000
_cell.length_b   1.000
_cell.length_c   1.000
_cell.angle_alpha   90.00
_cell.angle_beta   90.00
_cell.angle_gamma   90.00
#
_symmetry.space_group_name_H-M   'P 1'
#
loop_
_entity.id
_entity.type
_entity.pdbx_description
1 polymer ?
#
loop_
_entity_poly.entity_id
_entity_poly.type
_entity_poly.pdbx_seq_one_letter_code
_entity_poly.pdbx_strand_id
1 'polypeptide(L)'
;MGTGEKFKRVESLEPAPVDTPAKEQRYMSGQYFFEYLVVVSLKKSKEGAYEPQITYQFPKRDGMVRFQREEEEKTLKAITLFCFPEGINWAPLTEYHSETFSFVLTEIDGSRRNGYCRRLLPHGNGARPPEAYCIISRLACFGLFSKIFDEVEKRRQISMAMIYPFMQSLREAAFPAPGNTVKIKSFIPDKGTEIISLTRPLDSWLEHVDFRTLFRCLTDEEVLLVFAAAVMERRIVFIAEELSTLSQVIHAVVALLYPFTWQHTFISIVPEILIDVVMAPTPYLLGVQKRLLEQVTDQSDVSHPHLGDEKYILPPKLQDEILQALRNRKEKATVEELNTVVSEAFLPFFVKTVGHFASYVTRKGSGQPGVFQSRAFYKAIESKTTRHFVKKFLQTQMFDLFIQELEQQQPASLQQGIFHKKIVEYQEKKKREKAKKR
;
A
#
# COMPACT_ATOMS: atom_id res chain seq x y z
N MET A 1 -6.15 -42.27 68.42
CA MET A 1 -5.64 -41.42 67.32
C MET A 1 -6.17 -42.01 66.01
N GLY A 2 -6.78 -41.19 65.16
CA GLY A 2 -7.20 -41.59 63.81
C GLY A 2 -8.69 -41.41 63.52
N THR A 3 -9.16 -40.16 63.46
CA THR A 3 -10.37 -39.78 62.72
C THR A 3 -10.00 -39.48 61.27
N GLY A 4 -10.84 -39.93 60.33
CA GLY A 4 -10.50 -40.04 58.91
C GLY A 4 -10.50 -38.76 58.10
N GLU A 5 -10.17 -38.89 56.81
CA GLU A 5 -10.77 -38.13 55.72
C GLU A 5 -10.41 -38.74 54.35
N LYS A 6 -11.40 -38.74 53.46
CA LYS A 6 -11.33 -39.23 52.08
C LYS A 6 -10.43 -38.29 51.25
N PHE A 7 -9.40 -38.83 50.61
CA PHE A 7 -8.62 -38.09 49.60
C PHE A 7 -9.51 -37.79 48.38
N LYS A 8 -9.95 -36.54 48.26
CA LYS A 8 -10.47 -35.97 47.01
C LYS A 8 -9.30 -35.74 46.05
N ARG A 9 -9.44 -36.24 44.83
CA ARG A 9 -8.58 -35.94 43.68
C ARG A 9 -8.70 -34.44 43.38
N VAL A 10 -7.60 -33.70 43.48
CA VAL A 10 -7.53 -32.31 43.04
C VAL A 10 -7.48 -32.33 41.52
N GLU A 11 -8.58 -31.93 40.87
CA GLU A 11 -8.57 -31.55 39.46
C GLU A 11 -7.65 -30.33 39.30
N SER A 12 -6.57 -30.49 38.55
CA SER A 12 -5.74 -29.38 38.10
C SER A 12 -6.57 -28.50 37.16
N LEU A 13 -6.94 -27.32 37.65
CA LEU A 13 -7.50 -26.23 36.86
C LEU A 13 -6.55 -25.92 35.69
N GLU A 14 -7.00 -26.20 34.47
CA GLU A 14 -6.40 -25.65 33.26
C GLU A 14 -6.47 -24.11 33.32
N PRO A 15 -5.41 -23.37 32.94
CA PRO A 15 -5.49 -21.92 32.88
C PRO A 15 -6.49 -21.52 31.78
N ALA A 16 -7.51 -20.76 32.16
CA ALA A 16 -8.48 -20.18 31.25
C ALA A 16 -7.79 -19.35 30.15
N PRO A 17 -8.31 -19.33 28.90
CA PRO A 17 -7.78 -18.52 27.83
C PRO A 17 -8.14 -17.05 28.08
N VAL A 18 -7.26 -16.32 28.76
CA VAL A 18 -7.38 -14.87 28.95
C VAL A 18 -6.39 -14.20 28.00
N ASP A 19 -6.89 -13.64 26.88
CA ASP A 19 -6.32 -12.48 26.13
C ASP A 19 -6.81 -12.32 24.66
N THR A 20 -7.92 -12.93 24.26
CA THR A 20 -8.39 -12.87 22.85
C THR A 20 -8.87 -11.47 22.41
N PRO A 21 -9.70 -10.73 23.18
CA PRO A 21 -10.27 -9.46 22.70
C PRO A 21 -9.25 -8.33 22.59
N ALA A 22 -8.29 -8.25 23.52
CA ALA A 22 -7.25 -7.23 23.52
C ALA A 22 -6.25 -7.42 22.37
N LYS A 23 -5.96 -8.67 21.98
CA LYS A 23 -5.14 -8.96 20.79
C LYS A 23 -5.87 -8.60 19.50
N GLU A 24 -7.15 -8.93 19.36
CA GLU A 24 -7.97 -8.55 18.19
C GLU A 24 -8.11 -7.03 18.05
N GLN A 25 -8.37 -6.30 19.14
CA GLN A 25 -8.36 -4.83 19.14
C GLN A 25 -6.98 -4.24 18.79
N ARG A 26 -5.87 -4.91 19.13
CA ARG A 26 -4.52 -4.51 18.72
C ARG A 26 -4.23 -4.79 17.24
N TYR A 27 -4.73 -5.90 16.69
CA TYR A 27 -4.67 -6.21 15.26
C TYR A 27 -5.50 -5.22 14.42
N MET A 28 -6.66 -4.80 14.93
CA MET A 28 -7.53 -3.82 14.27
C MET A 28 -7.04 -2.37 14.43
N SER A 29 -6.23 -2.06 15.45
CA SER A 29 -5.70 -0.70 15.70
C SER A 29 -4.33 -0.40 15.09
N GLY A 30 -3.73 -1.34 14.36
CA GLY A 30 -2.44 -1.11 13.68
C GLY A 30 -1.23 -0.96 14.61
N GLN A 31 -1.29 -1.54 15.82
CA GLN A 31 -0.20 -1.41 16.81
C GLN A 31 1.01 -2.32 16.54
N TYR A 32 0.85 -3.36 15.71
CA TYR A 32 1.93 -4.27 15.32
C TYR A 32 2.57 -3.82 14.00
N PHE A 33 3.89 -4.05 13.88
CA PHE A 33 4.63 -3.79 12.64
C PHE A 33 4.07 -4.56 11.44
N PHE A 34 3.66 -5.81 11.66
CA PHE A 34 3.18 -6.72 10.64
C PHE A 34 2.26 -7.78 11.25
N GLU A 35 1.46 -8.42 10.40
CA GLU A 35 0.63 -9.58 10.75
C GLU A 35 1.43 -10.88 10.59
N TYR A 36 2.11 -11.03 9.45
CA TYR A 36 2.88 -12.22 9.12
C TYR A 36 4.27 -11.88 8.61
N LEU A 37 5.23 -12.75 8.92
CA LEU A 37 6.38 -13.03 8.07
C LEU A 37 6.23 -14.47 7.57
N VAL A 38 6.24 -14.66 6.26
CA VAL A 38 6.30 -15.98 5.62
C VAL A 38 7.55 -16.12 4.79
N VAL A 39 8.06 -17.35 4.70
CA VAL A 39 9.05 -17.74 3.69
C VAL A 39 8.37 -18.71 2.75
N VAL A 40 8.38 -18.38 1.47
CA VAL A 40 7.81 -19.19 0.39
C VAL A 40 8.98 -19.74 -0.42
N SER A 41 9.05 -21.07 -0.51
CA SER A 41 10.06 -21.78 -1.31
C SER A 41 9.36 -22.54 -2.43
N LEU A 42 10.01 -22.65 -3.58
CA LEU A 42 9.50 -23.47 -4.69
C LEU A 42 9.88 -24.93 -4.47
N LYS A 43 8.89 -25.80 -4.31
CA LYS A 43 9.10 -27.25 -4.20
C LYS A 43 8.73 -27.95 -5.48
N LYS A 44 9.58 -28.88 -5.91
CA LYS A 44 9.31 -29.70 -7.09
C LYS A 44 8.21 -30.72 -6.77
N SER A 45 7.11 -30.66 -7.52
CA SER A 45 6.02 -31.63 -7.46
C SER A 45 6.45 -32.97 -8.05
N LYS A 46 5.64 -34.02 -7.83
CA LYS A 46 5.88 -35.35 -8.42
C LYS A 46 5.87 -35.34 -9.95
N GLU A 47 5.15 -34.39 -10.54
CA GLU A 47 5.03 -34.19 -11.99
C GLU A 47 6.18 -33.36 -12.57
N GLY A 48 7.10 -32.89 -11.71
CA GLY A 48 8.31 -32.18 -12.12
C GLY A 48 8.17 -30.66 -12.20
N ALA A 49 6.95 -30.12 -12.07
CA ALA A 49 6.68 -28.69 -11.97
C ALA A 49 7.06 -28.13 -10.58
N TYR A 50 7.37 -26.84 -10.49
CA TYR A 50 7.63 -26.20 -9.19
C TYR A 50 6.36 -25.58 -8.64
N GLU A 51 6.09 -25.73 -7.35
CA GLU A 51 4.95 -25.10 -6.70
C GLU A 51 5.42 -24.25 -5.50
N PRO A 52 4.92 -23.01 -5.37
CA PRO A 52 5.28 -22.16 -4.24
C PRO A 52 4.58 -22.64 -2.96
N GLN A 53 5.37 -22.94 -1.93
CA GLN A 53 4.87 -23.41 -0.64
C GLN A 53 5.48 -22.63 0.51
N ILE A 54 4.68 -22.34 1.53
CA ILE A 54 5.18 -21.71 2.77
C ILE A 54 6.01 -22.75 3.54
N THR A 55 7.29 -22.43 3.74
CA THR A 55 8.26 -23.26 4.49
C THR A 55 8.50 -22.72 5.89
N TYR A 56 8.24 -21.44 6.13
CA TYR A 56 8.29 -20.81 7.44
C TYR A 56 7.17 -19.77 7.57
N GLN A 57 6.56 -19.70 8.76
CA GLN A 57 5.53 -18.71 9.09
C GLN A 57 5.76 -18.22 10.53
N PHE A 58 5.72 -16.91 10.71
CA PHE A 58 5.67 -16.24 12.00
C PHE A 58 4.53 -15.21 12.01
N PRO A 59 3.66 -15.18 13.04
CA PRO A 59 3.59 -16.12 14.15
C PRO A 59 3.04 -17.50 13.73
N LYS A 60 3.21 -18.51 14.58
CA LYS A 60 2.60 -19.84 14.39
C LYS A 60 1.08 -19.78 14.59
N ARG A 61 0.35 -20.70 13.96
CA ARG A 61 -1.13 -20.79 13.91
C ARG A 61 -1.80 -21.27 15.22
N ASP A 62 -1.16 -21.07 16.37
CA ASP A 62 -1.61 -21.69 17.62
C ASP A 62 -2.85 -20.97 18.17
N GLY A 63 -3.91 -21.73 18.49
CA GLY A 63 -5.09 -21.24 19.23
C GLY A 63 -6.25 -20.65 18.41
N MET A 64 -6.28 -20.82 17.07
CA MET A 64 -7.35 -20.29 16.22
C MET A 64 -8.58 -21.21 16.12
N VAL A 65 -9.77 -20.61 16.10
CA VAL A 65 -11.04 -21.31 15.85
C VAL A 65 -11.10 -21.77 14.39
N ARG A 66 -11.77 -22.90 14.11
CA ARG A 66 -11.77 -23.55 12.79
C ARG A 66 -12.07 -22.62 11.60
N PHE A 67 -13.06 -21.74 11.71
CA PHE A 67 -13.44 -20.80 10.65
C PHE A 67 -12.32 -19.81 10.33
N GLN A 68 -11.73 -19.17 11.35
CA GLN A 68 -10.60 -18.25 11.19
C GLN A 68 -9.39 -18.94 10.54
N ARG A 69 -9.16 -20.21 10.89
CA ARG A 69 -8.08 -21.01 10.31
C ARG A 69 -8.28 -21.28 8.80
N GLU A 70 -9.52 -21.50 8.35
CA GLU A 70 -9.84 -21.72 6.94
C GLU A 70 -9.66 -20.44 6.10
N GLU A 71 -10.07 -19.29 6.63
CA GLU A 71 -9.88 -17.98 6.00
C GLU A 71 -8.40 -17.57 5.92
N GLU A 72 -7.66 -17.80 7.01
CA GLU A 72 -6.22 -17.59 7.04
C GLU A 72 -5.50 -18.51 6.03
N GLU A 73 -5.92 -19.78 5.91
CA GLU A 73 -5.34 -20.69 4.92
C GLU A 73 -5.54 -20.19 3.48
N LYS A 74 -6.72 -19.65 3.15
CA LYS A 74 -6.97 -19.02 1.84
C LYS A 74 -6.06 -17.81 1.62
N THR A 75 -5.91 -16.96 2.63
CA THR A 75 -5.00 -15.81 2.57
C THR A 75 -3.55 -16.25 2.32
N LEU A 76 -3.08 -17.26 3.06
CA LEU A 76 -1.73 -17.79 2.93
C LEU A 76 -1.49 -18.45 1.57
N LYS A 77 -2.49 -19.15 1.01
CA LYS A 77 -2.45 -19.65 -0.37
C LYS A 77 -2.39 -18.52 -1.39
N ALA A 78 -3.15 -17.44 -1.20
CA ALA A 78 -3.05 -16.28 -2.08
C ALA A 78 -1.64 -15.67 -2.00
N ILE A 79 -1.07 -15.50 -0.81
CA ILE A 79 0.28 -14.96 -0.61
C ILE A 79 1.33 -15.74 -1.42
N THR A 80 1.26 -17.07 -1.50
CA THR A 80 2.23 -17.83 -2.29
C THR A 80 2.17 -17.49 -3.78
N LEU A 81 0.97 -17.22 -4.33
CA LEU A 81 0.78 -16.79 -5.71
C LEU A 81 1.37 -15.40 -5.97
N PHE A 82 1.30 -14.49 -5.01
CA PHE A 82 1.90 -13.16 -5.15
C PHE A 82 3.40 -13.13 -4.88
N CYS A 83 3.92 -14.05 -4.06
CA CYS A 83 5.35 -14.25 -3.90
C CYS A 83 6.00 -14.80 -5.17
N PHE A 84 5.25 -15.52 -6.02
CA PHE A 84 5.65 -16.13 -7.30
C PHE A 84 4.53 -16.00 -8.36
N PRO A 85 4.21 -14.78 -8.88
CA PRO A 85 3.19 -14.57 -9.90
C PRO A 85 3.48 -15.27 -11.22
N GLU A 86 4.73 -15.72 -11.44
CA GLU A 86 5.16 -16.60 -12.52
C GLU A 86 4.61 -18.03 -12.44
N GLY A 87 3.98 -18.38 -11.33
CA GLY A 87 3.38 -19.70 -11.14
C GLY A 87 4.45 -20.79 -11.10
N ILE A 88 4.25 -21.84 -11.90
CA ILE A 88 4.98 -23.11 -11.77
C ILE A 88 6.19 -23.27 -12.69
N ASN A 89 6.38 -22.32 -13.60
CA ASN A 89 7.39 -22.36 -14.66
C ASN A 89 8.73 -21.80 -14.16
N TRP A 90 9.38 -22.55 -13.26
CA TRP A 90 10.68 -22.17 -12.70
C TRP A 90 11.79 -23.15 -13.10
N ALA A 91 12.93 -22.58 -13.49
CA ALA A 91 14.18 -23.32 -13.65
C ALA A 91 15.12 -22.99 -12.46
N PRO A 92 15.85 -23.98 -11.92
CA PRO A 92 16.89 -23.73 -10.93
C PRO A 92 17.96 -22.77 -11.46
N LEU A 93 18.39 -21.83 -10.63
CA LEU A 93 19.34 -20.79 -10.99
C LEU A 93 20.64 -20.95 -10.19
N THR A 94 21.78 -20.69 -10.82
CA THR A 94 23.09 -20.63 -10.15
C THR A 94 23.35 -19.27 -9.54
N GLU A 95 22.79 -18.22 -10.15
CA GLU A 95 22.87 -16.84 -9.70
C GLU A 95 21.48 -16.20 -9.80
N TYR A 96 21.13 -15.39 -8.80
CA TYR A 96 19.88 -14.62 -8.79
C TYR A 96 20.13 -13.32 -8.04
N HIS A 97 19.91 -12.19 -8.71
CA HIS A 97 19.98 -10.89 -8.06
C HIS A 97 18.79 -10.73 -7.11
N SER A 98 19.03 -10.30 -5.87
CA SER A 98 17.96 -10.08 -4.90
C SER A 98 16.94 -9.09 -5.46
N GLU A 99 15.66 -9.47 -5.48
CA GLU A 99 14.60 -8.65 -6.02
C GLU A 99 13.62 -8.30 -4.90
N THR A 100 13.32 -7.02 -4.72
CA THR A 100 12.34 -6.54 -3.73
C THR A 100 11.17 -5.89 -4.45
N PHE A 101 9.95 -6.30 -4.10
CA PHE A 101 8.71 -5.76 -4.66
C PHE A 101 7.58 -5.81 -3.62
N SER A 102 6.48 -5.12 -3.91
CA SER A 102 5.29 -5.15 -3.07
C SER A 102 4.03 -5.51 -3.83
N PHE A 103 3.17 -6.29 -3.20
CA PHE A 103 1.82 -6.59 -3.67
C PHE A 103 0.75 -6.12 -2.69
N VAL A 104 -0.47 -5.94 -3.17
CA VAL A 104 -1.62 -5.55 -2.34
C VAL A 104 -2.66 -6.67 -2.36
N LEU A 105 -3.09 -7.05 -1.16
CA LEU A 105 -4.23 -7.94 -0.94
C LEU A 105 -5.42 -7.09 -0.52
N THR A 106 -6.52 -7.20 -1.24
CA THR A 106 -7.78 -6.51 -0.90
C THR A 106 -8.71 -7.50 -0.19
N GLU A 107 -9.19 -7.12 0.99
CA GLU A 107 -10.13 -7.91 1.78
C GLU A 107 -11.58 -7.69 1.31
N ILE A 108 -12.51 -8.51 1.81
CA ILE A 108 -13.93 -8.48 1.41
C ILE A 108 -14.60 -7.15 1.78
N ASP A 109 -14.12 -6.48 2.84
CA ASP A 109 -14.59 -5.17 3.28
C ASP A 109 -13.95 -4.00 2.51
N GLY A 110 -13.10 -4.28 1.52
CA GLY A 110 -12.36 -3.29 0.75
C GLY A 110 -11.08 -2.77 1.42
N SER A 111 -10.79 -3.21 2.65
CA SER A 111 -9.53 -2.88 3.31
C SER A 111 -8.34 -3.54 2.60
N ARG A 112 -7.15 -2.95 2.76
CA ARG A 112 -5.94 -3.37 2.05
C ARG A 112 -4.84 -3.81 3.01
N ARG A 113 -4.19 -4.91 2.66
CA ARG A 113 -2.93 -5.36 3.27
C ARG A 113 -1.82 -5.30 2.23
N ASN A 114 -0.64 -4.88 2.65
CA ASN A 114 0.54 -4.81 1.83
C ASN A 114 1.41 -6.04 2.09
N GLY A 115 1.80 -6.73 1.03
CA GLY A 115 2.81 -7.78 1.05
C GLY A 115 4.13 -7.25 0.54
N TYR A 116 5.12 -7.16 1.43
CA TYR A 116 6.50 -6.81 1.10
C TYR A 116 7.26 -8.06 0.82
N CYS A 117 7.73 -8.25 -0.40
CA CYS A 117 8.42 -9.46 -0.79
C CYS A 117 9.87 -9.14 -1.16
N ARG A 118 10.80 -9.94 -0.62
CA ARG A 118 12.19 -9.98 -1.06
C ARG A 118 12.55 -11.41 -1.48
N ARG A 119 12.85 -11.57 -2.76
CA ARG A 119 13.34 -12.83 -3.33
C ARG A 119 14.84 -12.86 -3.35
N LEU A 120 15.41 -13.97 -2.91
CA LEU A 120 16.84 -14.20 -2.90
C LEU A 120 17.16 -15.65 -3.22
N LEU A 121 18.38 -15.90 -3.69
CA LEU A 121 18.87 -17.27 -3.79
C LEU A 121 19.27 -17.78 -2.40
N PRO A 122 18.82 -18.95 -1.94
CA PRO A 122 19.31 -19.55 -0.71
C PRO A 122 20.83 -19.79 -0.76
N HIS A 123 21.51 -19.94 0.38
CA HIS A 123 22.92 -20.37 0.37
C HIS A 123 23.02 -21.85 0.00
N GLY A 124 24.06 -22.22 -0.74
CA GLY A 124 24.29 -23.58 -1.17
C GLY A 124 25.21 -23.66 -2.39
N ASN A 125 25.42 -24.88 -2.88
CA ASN A 125 26.17 -25.17 -4.10
C ASN A 125 25.22 -25.61 -5.22
N GLY A 126 25.51 -25.21 -6.46
CA GLY A 126 24.74 -25.59 -7.64
C GLY A 126 23.43 -24.83 -7.84
N ALA A 127 22.72 -25.21 -8.91
CA ALA A 127 21.48 -24.58 -9.33
C ALA A 127 20.34 -24.90 -8.37
N ARG A 128 19.59 -23.87 -7.94
CA ARG A 128 18.51 -23.99 -6.97
C ARG A 128 17.43 -22.94 -7.19
N PRO A 129 16.18 -23.19 -6.77
CA PRO A 129 15.15 -22.18 -6.85
C PRO A 129 15.39 -21.03 -5.86
N PRO A 130 14.95 -19.79 -6.19
CA PRO A 130 14.90 -18.70 -5.23
C PRO A 130 13.87 -18.95 -4.12
N GLU A 131 14.06 -18.27 -2.99
CA GLU A 131 13.09 -18.20 -1.89
C GLU A 131 12.58 -16.77 -1.74
N ALA A 132 11.30 -16.63 -1.41
CA ALA A 132 10.64 -15.35 -1.18
C ALA A 132 10.37 -15.15 0.32
N TYR A 133 10.95 -14.10 0.89
CA TYR A 133 10.63 -13.64 2.24
C TYR A 133 9.55 -12.57 2.11
N CYS A 134 8.41 -12.77 2.76
CA CYS A 134 7.28 -11.87 2.65
C CYS A 134 6.72 -11.40 4.00
N ILE A 135 6.67 -10.08 4.21
CA ILE A 135 6.03 -9.46 5.36
C ILE A 135 4.65 -8.95 4.92
N ILE A 136 3.60 -9.36 5.63
CA ILE A 136 2.23 -8.88 5.42
C ILE A 136 1.88 -7.87 6.50
N SER A 137 1.46 -6.66 6.11
CA SER A 137 1.07 -5.62 7.06
C SER A 137 -0.02 -4.71 6.48
N ARG A 138 -0.93 -4.24 7.34
CA ARG A 138 -1.82 -3.11 7.02
C ARG A 138 -1.07 -1.77 6.88
N LEU A 139 0.17 -1.71 7.35
CA LEU A 139 1.01 -0.52 7.29
C LEU A 139 1.79 -0.47 5.98
N ALA A 140 1.83 0.72 5.36
CA ALA A 140 2.54 0.95 4.11
C ALA A 140 3.91 1.63 4.36
N CYS A 141 4.86 0.93 4.99
CA CYS A 141 6.15 1.51 5.41
C CYS A 141 7.35 0.77 4.81
N PHE A 142 7.57 0.96 3.50
CA PHE A 142 8.44 0.11 2.68
C PHE A 142 9.91 0.20 3.12
N GLY A 143 10.38 1.41 3.43
CA GLY A 143 11.74 1.63 3.92
C GLY A 143 12.01 0.97 5.28
N LEU A 144 10.99 0.89 6.14
CA LEU A 144 11.07 0.21 7.43
C LEU A 144 11.15 -1.31 7.23
N PHE A 145 10.29 -1.88 6.37
CA PHE A 145 10.33 -3.32 6.08
C PHE A 145 11.60 -3.73 5.35
N SER A 146 12.18 -2.86 4.51
CA SER A 146 13.50 -3.08 3.92
C SER A 146 14.58 -3.28 4.99
N LYS A 147 14.62 -2.41 6.00
CA LYS A 147 15.55 -2.56 7.14
C LYS A 147 15.29 -3.84 7.93
N ILE A 148 14.02 -4.23 8.12
CA ILE A 148 13.68 -5.50 8.77
C ILE A 148 14.22 -6.67 7.94
N PHE A 149 14.08 -6.66 6.61
CA PHE A 149 14.62 -7.74 5.77
C PHE A 149 16.14 -7.81 5.80
N ASP A 150 16.84 -6.68 5.80
CA ASP A 150 18.31 -6.67 5.94
C ASP A 150 18.73 -7.38 7.23
N GLU A 151 17.98 -7.19 8.32
CA GLU A 151 18.19 -7.83 9.61
C GLU A 151 17.79 -9.33 9.61
N VAL A 152 16.71 -9.71 8.91
CA VAL A 152 16.33 -11.11 8.71
C VAL A 152 17.39 -11.86 7.91
N GLU A 153 17.91 -11.26 6.84
CA GLU A 153 18.96 -11.85 6.00
C GLU A 153 20.26 -12.06 6.77
N LYS A 154 20.71 -11.07 7.56
CA LYS A 154 21.88 -11.20 8.43
C LYS A 154 21.76 -12.39 9.39
N ARG A 155 20.59 -12.58 10.00
CA ARG A 155 20.32 -13.68 10.95
C ARG A 155 20.25 -15.03 10.25
N ARG A 156 19.67 -15.06 9.05
CA ARG A 156 19.61 -16.24 8.19
C ARG A 156 21.00 -16.80 7.86
N GLN A 157 22.00 -15.95 7.66
CA GLN A 157 23.38 -16.39 7.42
C GLN A 157 23.95 -17.24 8.57
N ILE A 158 23.40 -17.07 9.78
CA ILE A 158 23.82 -17.79 10.97
C ILE A 158 22.93 -19.02 11.17
N SER A 159 21.60 -18.81 11.28
CA SER A 159 20.62 -19.89 11.40
C SER A 159 19.19 -19.37 11.21
N MET A 160 18.33 -20.15 10.55
CA MET A 160 16.89 -19.88 10.46
C MET A 160 16.23 -19.70 11.84
N ALA A 161 16.73 -20.37 12.88
CA ALA A 161 16.19 -20.26 14.23
C ALA A 161 16.35 -18.84 14.82
N MET A 162 17.33 -18.07 14.34
CA MET A 162 17.60 -16.70 14.82
C MET A 162 16.57 -15.68 14.33
N ILE A 163 15.77 -16.01 13.32
CA ILE A 163 14.69 -15.13 12.84
C ILE A 163 13.62 -15.00 13.92
N TYR A 164 13.24 -16.10 14.58
CA TYR A 164 12.13 -16.10 15.53
C TYR A 164 12.29 -15.10 16.69
N PRO A 165 13.42 -15.08 17.45
CA PRO A 165 13.60 -14.11 18.53
C PRO A 165 13.52 -12.66 18.05
N PHE A 166 14.04 -12.36 16.85
CA PHE A 166 13.98 -11.01 16.29
C PHE A 166 12.56 -10.59 15.92
N MET A 167 11.82 -11.46 15.23
CA MET A 167 10.42 -11.18 14.88
C MET A 167 9.53 -11.06 16.13
N GLN A 168 9.84 -11.81 17.19
CA GLN A 168 9.17 -11.69 18.48
C GLN A 168 9.43 -10.32 19.12
N SER A 169 10.68 -9.85 19.15
CA SER A 169 10.99 -8.50 19.64
C SER A 169 10.31 -7.39 18.84
N LEU A 170 10.20 -7.54 17.51
CA LEU A 170 9.44 -6.61 16.67
C LEU A 170 7.95 -6.58 17.02
N ARG A 171 7.35 -7.75 17.30
CA ARG A 171 5.93 -7.85 17.64
C ARG A 171 5.61 -7.29 19.03
N GLU A 172 6.55 -7.36 19.96
CA GLU A 172 6.43 -6.80 21.31
C GLU A 172 6.69 -5.28 21.34
N ALA A 173 7.44 -4.75 20.38
CA ALA A 173 7.69 -3.33 20.25
C ALA A 173 6.44 -2.57 19.76
N ALA A 174 6.21 -1.39 20.33
CA ALA A 174 5.20 -0.47 19.81
C ALA A 174 5.62 0.05 18.44
N PHE A 175 4.68 0.08 17.49
CA PHE A 175 4.90 0.70 16.20
C PHE A 175 5.17 2.22 16.37
N PRO A 176 6.25 2.77 15.78
CA PRO A 176 6.57 4.18 15.91
C PRO A 176 5.46 5.09 15.36
N ALA A 177 5.17 6.17 16.07
CA ALA A 177 4.37 7.27 15.51
C ALA A 177 5.14 7.98 14.37
N PRO A 178 4.46 8.69 13.46
CA PRO A 178 5.14 9.41 12.36
C PRO A 178 6.24 10.34 12.89
N GLY A 179 7.43 10.28 12.29
CA GLY A 179 8.62 11.03 12.72
C GLY A 179 9.41 10.43 13.89
N ASN A 180 8.87 9.41 14.58
CA ASN A 180 9.51 8.79 15.73
C ASN A 180 10.33 7.54 15.37
N THR A 181 11.25 7.18 16.26
CA THR A 181 12.13 6.01 16.12
C THR A 181 11.92 5.05 17.28
N VAL A 182 11.74 3.76 16.98
CA VAL A 182 11.84 2.69 17.96
C VAL A 182 13.23 2.04 17.90
N LYS A 183 13.74 1.61 19.05
CA LYS A 183 15.02 0.90 19.16
C LYS A 183 14.76 -0.53 19.63
N ILE A 184 15.14 -1.51 18.82
CA ILE A 184 14.95 -2.92 19.10
C ILE A 184 16.29 -3.51 19.48
N LYS A 185 16.38 -4.07 20.68
CA LYS A 185 17.55 -4.84 21.11
C LYS A 185 17.44 -6.24 20.55
N SER A 186 18.45 -6.70 19.85
CA SER A 186 18.47 -8.05 19.30
C SER A 186 19.84 -8.69 19.50
N PHE A 187 19.83 -9.92 19.97
CA PHE A 187 21.05 -10.69 20.21
C PHE A 187 21.44 -11.47 18.95
N ILE A 188 22.71 -11.38 18.57
CA ILE A 188 23.31 -12.16 17.50
C ILE A 188 24.50 -12.95 18.11
N PRO A 189 24.57 -14.28 17.93
CA PRO A 189 25.73 -15.07 18.33
C PRO A 189 27.03 -14.45 17.82
N ASP A 190 28.09 -14.51 18.63
CA ASP A 190 29.44 -13.97 18.35
C ASP A 190 29.55 -12.43 18.25
N LYS A 191 28.45 -11.70 18.01
CA LYS A 191 28.41 -10.23 17.94
C LYS A 191 27.80 -9.55 19.18
N GLY A 192 27.05 -10.29 19.99
CA GLY A 192 26.40 -9.76 21.19
C GLY A 192 25.07 -9.06 20.89
N THR A 193 24.70 -8.09 21.72
CA THR A 193 23.43 -7.34 21.57
C THR A 193 23.61 -6.13 20.66
N GLU A 194 22.91 -6.13 19.52
CA GLU A 194 22.83 -4.99 18.61
C GLU A 194 21.53 -4.19 18.87
N ILE A 195 21.58 -2.89 18.57
CA ILE A 195 20.42 -1.99 18.66
C ILE A 195 20.01 -1.56 17.25
N ILE A 196 18.86 -2.07 16.80
CA ILE A 196 18.28 -1.75 15.50
C ILE A 196 17.35 -0.54 15.66
N SER A 197 17.58 0.51 14.88
CA SER A 197 16.75 1.73 14.92
C SER A 197 15.79 1.76 13.72
N LEU A 198 14.49 1.69 14.01
CA LEU A 198 13.43 1.74 13.01
C LEU A 198 12.66 3.05 13.16
N THR A 199 12.78 3.92 12.15
CA THR A 199 12.18 5.25 12.13
C THR A 199 11.00 5.24 11.18
N ARG A 200 9.86 5.77 11.63
CA ARG A 200 8.73 6.06 10.76
C ARG A 200 8.90 7.47 10.19
N PRO A 201 8.81 7.66 8.86
CA PRO A 201 8.84 9.00 8.25
C PRO A 201 7.73 9.91 8.80
N LEU A 202 7.91 11.23 8.69
CA LEU A 202 6.94 12.22 9.18
C LEU A 202 5.68 12.27 8.30
N ASP A 203 5.84 12.17 6.98
CA ASP A 203 4.75 12.20 6.02
C ASP A 203 4.22 10.80 5.74
N SER A 204 3.10 10.46 6.40
CA SER A 204 2.56 9.10 6.36
C SER A 204 2.08 8.63 5.00
N TRP A 205 1.68 9.58 4.15
CA TRP A 205 1.20 9.32 2.80
C TRP A 205 2.29 8.80 1.85
N LEU A 206 3.54 9.27 1.98
CA LEU A 206 4.65 8.90 1.09
C LEU A 206 5.62 7.86 1.70
N GLU A 207 5.28 7.27 2.84
CA GLU A 207 6.11 6.25 3.53
C GLU A 207 6.45 5.03 2.67
N HIS A 208 5.65 4.77 1.63
CA HIS A 208 5.76 3.59 0.77
C HIS A 208 6.23 3.89 -0.66
N VAL A 209 6.49 5.15 -0.99
CA VAL A 209 6.65 5.54 -2.38
C VAL A 209 8.02 6.13 -2.64
N ASP A 210 8.68 5.61 -3.66
CA ASP A 210 9.83 6.21 -4.31
C ASP A 210 9.44 6.57 -5.76
N PHE A 211 9.32 7.87 -6.04
CA PHE A 211 8.97 8.35 -7.38
C PHE A 211 10.12 8.25 -8.39
N ARG A 212 11.34 7.88 -8.00
CA ARG A 212 12.48 7.79 -8.92
C ARG A 212 12.20 6.80 -10.04
N THR A 213 11.64 5.65 -9.71
CA THR A 213 11.32 4.61 -10.70
C THR A 213 10.21 5.07 -11.63
N LEU A 214 9.21 5.80 -11.13
CA LEU A 214 8.18 6.43 -11.97
C LEU A 214 8.79 7.34 -13.04
N PHE A 215 9.62 8.31 -12.64
CA PHE A 215 10.22 9.28 -13.57
C PHE A 215 11.40 8.74 -14.38
N ARG A 216 11.93 7.57 -14.02
CA ARG A 216 12.86 6.81 -14.88
C ARG A 216 12.11 6.12 -16.01
N CYS A 217 10.89 5.65 -15.75
CA CYS A 217 10.10 4.86 -16.69
C CYS A 217 9.19 5.71 -17.57
N LEU A 218 8.70 6.84 -17.06
CA LEU A 218 7.72 7.71 -17.75
C LEU A 218 8.21 9.16 -17.77
N THR A 219 7.95 9.85 -18.88
CA THR A 219 8.09 11.29 -19.03
C THR A 219 7.07 12.04 -18.16
N ASP A 220 7.30 13.34 -17.91
CA ASP A 220 6.37 14.16 -17.12
C ASP A 220 4.98 14.23 -17.76
N GLU A 221 4.93 14.27 -19.09
CA GLU A 221 3.72 14.24 -19.88
C GLU A 221 2.99 12.90 -19.74
N GLU A 222 3.70 11.77 -19.79
CA GLU A 222 3.10 10.44 -19.59
C GLU A 222 2.57 10.26 -18.17
N VAL A 223 3.31 10.72 -17.15
CA VAL A 223 2.84 10.72 -15.76
C VAL A 223 1.56 11.53 -15.63
N LEU A 224 1.46 12.67 -16.32
CA LEU A 224 0.25 13.49 -16.32
C LEU A 224 -0.93 12.79 -17.00
N LEU A 225 -0.71 12.06 -18.10
CA LEU A 225 -1.75 11.25 -18.77
C LEU A 225 -2.25 10.13 -17.86
N VAL A 226 -1.33 9.41 -17.20
CA VAL A 226 -1.67 8.37 -16.23
C VAL A 226 -2.44 8.95 -15.05
N PHE A 227 -2.00 10.09 -14.51
CA PHE A 227 -2.71 10.81 -13.46
C PHE A 227 -4.13 11.21 -13.91
N ALA A 228 -4.28 11.74 -15.13
CA ALA A 228 -5.57 12.11 -15.71
C ALA A 228 -6.53 10.90 -15.84
N ALA A 229 -6.02 9.76 -16.29
CA ALA A 229 -6.76 8.51 -16.37
C ALA A 229 -7.17 8.00 -14.97
N ALA A 230 -6.27 8.10 -14.00
CA ALA A 230 -6.51 7.64 -12.64
C ALA A 230 -7.54 8.51 -11.91
N VAL A 231 -7.48 9.85 -11.99
CA VAL A 231 -8.52 10.71 -11.39
C VAL A 231 -9.89 10.55 -12.05
N MET A 232 -9.95 9.96 -13.25
CA MET A 232 -11.19 9.64 -13.94
C MET A 232 -11.60 8.17 -13.79
N GLU A 233 -10.96 7.42 -12.91
CA GLU A 233 -11.25 6.00 -12.64
C GLU A 233 -11.29 5.17 -13.92
N ARG A 234 -10.25 5.31 -14.76
CA ARG A 234 -10.10 4.45 -15.95
C ARG A 234 -9.50 3.09 -15.58
N ARG A 235 -9.60 2.17 -16.53
CA ARG A 235 -8.91 0.88 -16.52
C ARG A 235 -7.46 1.10 -16.97
N ILE A 236 -6.50 0.94 -16.07
CA ILE A 236 -5.07 1.19 -16.34
C ILE A 236 -4.27 -0.08 -16.08
N VAL A 237 -3.49 -0.50 -17.07
CA VAL A 237 -2.54 -1.62 -16.97
C VAL A 237 -1.13 -1.08 -17.12
N PHE A 238 -0.28 -1.34 -16.12
CA PHE A 238 1.16 -1.10 -16.16
C PHE A 238 1.86 -2.38 -16.56
N ILE A 239 2.84 -2.28 -17.47
CA ILE A 239 3.58 -3.43 -17.98
C ILE A 239 5.07 -3.17 -17.84
N ALA A 240 5.79 -4.08 -17.19
CA ALA A 240 7.24 -4.04 -17.08
C ALA A 240 7.82 -5.45 -16.92
N GLU A 241 9.14 -5.57 -17.08
CA GLU A 241 9.86 -6.83 -16.92
C GLU A 241 10.05 -7.17 -15.45
N GLU A 242 10.54 -6.22 -14.65
CA GLU A 242 10.81 -6.44 -13.23
C GLU A 242 9.58 -6.17 -12.35
N LEU A 243 9.36 -7.02 -11.33
CA LEU A 243 8.30 -6.85 -10.34
C LEU A 243 8.53 -5.61 -9.47
N SER A 244 9.81 -5.32 -9.19
CA SER A 244 10.22 -4.12 -8.47
C SER A 244 9.79 -2.84 -9.20
N THR A 245 9.98 -2.78 -10.52
CA THR A 245 9.55 -1.65 -11.35
C THR A 245 8.02 -1.51 -11.34
N LEU A 246 7.28 -2.60 -11.60
CA LEU A 246 5.81 -2.60 -11.58
C LEU A 246 5.24 -2.08 -10.27
N SER A 247 5.66 -2.69 -9.16
CA SER A 247 5.15 -2.33 -7.83
C SER A 247 5.46 -0.87 -7.47
N GLN A 248 6.69 -0.39 -7.72
CA GLN A 248 7.05 0.99 -7.42
C GLN A 248 6.27 2.01 -8.26
N VAL A 249 6.14 1.78 -9.58
CA VAL A 249 5.41 2.70 -10.48
C VAL A 249 3.94 2.80 -10.09
N ILE A 250 3.28 1.67 -9.85
CA ILE A 250 1.84 1.68 -9.59
C ILE A 250 1.51 2.26 -8.22
N HIS A 251 2.31 1.98 -7.18
CA HIS A 251 2.17 2.63 -5.88
C HIS A 251 2.43 4.14 -5.96
N ALA A 252 3.41 4.57 -6.77
CA ALA A 252 3.66 5.98 -7.01
C ALA A 252 2.45 6.68 -7.64
N VAL A 253 1.84 6.08 -8.67
CA VAL A 253 0.63 6.62 -9.30
C VAL A 253 -0.52 6.71 -8.31
N VAL A 254 -0.75 5.69 -7.48
CA VAL A 254 -1.79 5.73 -6.45
C VAL A 254 -1.54 6.87 -5.46
N ALA A 255 -0.28 7.11 -5.08
CA ALA A 255 0.05 8.21 -4.18
C ALA A 255 -0.23 9.58 -4.79
N LEU A 256 -0.13 9.77 -6.11
CA LEU A 256 -0.48 11.04 -6.77
C LEU A 256 -1.94 11.44 -6.55
N LEU A 257 -2.82 10.51 -6.18
CA LEU A 257 -4.26 10.76 -5.97
C LEU A 257 -4.58 11.43 -4.62
N TYR A 258 -3.63 11.53 -3.70
CA TYR A 258 -3.85 12.15 -2.39
C TYR A 258 -4.44 13.56 -2.52
N PRO A 259 -5.55 13.89 -1.82
CA PRO A 259 -6.11 13.22 -0.62
C PRO A 259 -7.09 12.08 -0.89
N PHE A 260 -7.33 11.74 -2.15
CA PHE A 260 -8.25 10.68 -2.52
C PHE A 260 -7.55 9.32 -2.50
N THR A 261 -8.30 8.29 -2.13
CA THR A 261 -7.84 6.91 -2.13
C THR A 261 -8.51 6.20 -3.30
N TRP A 262 -7.74 5.50 -4.14
CA TRP A 262 -8.29 4.65 -5.20
C TRP A 262 -9.25 3.59 -4.62
N GLN A 263 -10.46 3.49 -5.15
CA GLN A 263 -11.54 2.67 -4.57
C GLN A 263 -11.83 1.36 -5.30
N HIS A 264 -11.32 1.22 -6.52
CA HIS A 264 -11.60 0.05 -7.35
C HIS A 264 -10.52 -1.02 -7.20
N THR A 265 -10.61 -2.06 -8.03
CA THR A 265 -9.62 -3.15 -8.10
C THR A 265 -8.21 -2.59 -8.23
N PHE A 266 -7.33 -3.00 -7.33
CA PHE A 266 -5.92 -2.61 -7.32
C PHE A 266 -5.07 -3.84 -7.06
N ILE A 267 -4.34 -4.28 -8.10
CA ILE A 267 -3.45 -5.44 -8.05
C ILE A 267 -2.11 -4.99 -8.60
N SER A 268 -1.18 -4.62 -7.73
CA SER A 268 0.11 -4.06 -8.16
C SER A 268 0.98 -5.05 -8.93
N ILE A 269 0.76 -6.35 -8.73
CA ILE A 269 1.38 -7.45 -9.47
C ILE A 269 0.33 -8.53 -9.66
N VAL A 270 -0.14 -8.74 -10.89
CA VAL A 270 -1.12 -9.76 -11.25
C VAL A 270 -0.41 -11.11 -11.41
N PRO A 271 -0.73 -12.13 -10.59
CA PRO A 271 -0.31 -13.50 -10.83
C PRO A 271 -0.87 -14.02 -12.16
N GLU A 272 -0.11 -14.87 -12.86
CA GLU A 272 -0.51 -15.45 -14.15
C GLU A 272 -1.87 -16.17 -14.08
N ILE A 273 -2.12 -16.91 -12.99
CA ILE A 273 -3.40 -17.59 -12.77
C ILE A 273 -4.60 -16.62 -12.63
N LEU A 274 -4.35 -15.33 -12.40
CA LEU A 274 -5.37 -14.29 -12.26
C LEU A 274 -5.40 -13.33 -13.46
N ILE A 275 -4.74 -13.65 -14.58
CA ILE A 275 -4.61 -12.74 -15.72
C ILE A 275 -5.96 -12.27 -16.27
N ASP A 276 -6.98 -13.13 -16.24
CA ASP A 276 -8.34 -12.85 -16.72
C ASP A 276 -9.00 -11.63 -16.03
N VAL A 277 -8.46 -11.16 -14.90
CA VAL A 277 -8.90 -9.92 -14.24
C VAL A 277 -8.83 -8.69 -15.16
N VAL A 278 -7.99 -8.70 -16.19
CA VAL A 278 -7.91 -7.62 -17.19
C VAL A 278 -9.20 -7.45 -17.99
N MET A 279 -10.08 -8.46 -18.02
CA MET A 279 -11.39 -8.40 -18.67
C MET A 279 -12.46 -7.74 -17.80
N ALA A 280 -12.15 -7.35 -16.56
CA ALA A 280 -13.12 -6.73 -15.67
C ALA A 280 -13.74 -5.46 -16.30
N PRO A 281 -15.07 -5.28 -16.24
CA PRO A 281 -15.73 -4.11 -16.83
C PRO A 281 -15.60 -2.86 -15.95
N THR A 282 -15.24 -3.03 -14.67
CA THR A 282 -15.06 -1.96 -13.71
C THR A 282 -13.68 -1.31 -13.83
N PRO A 283 -13.49 -0.08 -13.34
CA PRO A 283 -12.16 0.51 -13.24
C PRO A 283 -11.18 -0.40 -12.49
N TYR A 284 -9.90 -0.32 -12.84
CA TYR A 284 -8.85 -1.05 -12.16
C TYR A 284 -7.47 -0.40 -12.36
N LEU A 285 -6.56 -0.69 -11.43
CA LEU A 285 -5.13 -0.48 -11.58
C LEU A 285 -4.44 -1.85 -11.48
N LEU A 286 -3.83 -2.30 -12.57
CA LEU A 286 -3.18 -3.61 -12.65
C LEU A 286 -1.72 -3.45 -13.04
N GLY A 287 -0.81 -4.15 -12.37
CA GLY A 287 0.57 -4.32 -12.81
C GLY A 287 0.79 -5.72 -13.35
N VAL A 288 1.17 -5.84 -14.62
CA VAL A 288 1.29 -7.12 -15.32
C VAL A 288 2.72 -7.29 -15.82
N GLN A 289 3.32 -8.46 -15.57
CA GLN A 289 4.64 -8.76 -16.11
C GLN A 289 4.60 -8.83 -17.64
N LYS A 290 5.61 -8.24 -18.28
CA LYS A 290 5.71 -8.14 -19.76
C LYS A 290 5.57 -9.48 -20.48
N ARG A 291 5.96 -10.59 -19.86
CA ARG A 291 5.79 -11.95 -20.41
C ARG A 291 4.31 -12.33 -20.68
N LEU A 292 3.36 -11.67 -20.01
CA LEU A 292 1.92 -11.88 -20.18
C LEU A 292 1.28 -10.87 -21.14
N LEU A 293 2.08 -10.00 -21.79
CA LEU A 293 1.59 -8.94 -22.67
C LEU A 293 0.68 -9.47 -23.79
N GLU A 294 1.00 -10.62 -24.38
CA GLU A 294 0.19 -11.22 -25.45
C GLU A 294 -1.20 -11.60 -24.92
N GLN A 295 -1.27 -12.26 -23.75
CA GLN A 295 -2.53 -12.63 -23.12
C GLN A 295 -3.38 -11.40 -22.78
N VAL A 296 -2.76 -10.31 -22.30
CA VAL A 296 -3.48 -9.05 -22.06
C VAL A 296 -4.00 -8.48 -23.37
N THR A 297 -3.18 -8.44 -24.43
CA THR A 297 -3.56 -7.83 -25.71
C THR A 297 -4.69 -8.61 -26.40
N ASP A 298 -4.70 -9.93 -26.29
CA ASP A 298 -5.71 -10.81 -26.88
C ASP A 298 -7.04 -10.79 -26.12
N GLN A 299 -7.00 -10.75 -24.78
CA GLN A 299 -8.20 -10.77 -23.93
C GLN A 299 -8.85 -9.41 -23.78
N SER A 300 -8.07 -8.36 -23.95
CA SER A 300 -8.55 -7.02 -23.76
C SER A 300 -9.05 -6.51 -25.12
N ASP A 301 -10.34 -6.19 -25.18
CA ASP A 301 -10.94 -5.36 -26.24
C ASP A 301 -10.41 -3.89 -26.13
N VAL A 302 -9.13 -3.72 -25.75
CA VAL A 302 -8.37 -2.46 -25.63
C VAL A 302 -8.18 -1.82 -27.00
N SER A 303 -8.57 -2.52 -28.06
CA SER A 303 -8.84 -2.02 -29.40
C SER A 303 -10.03 -1.05 -29.50
N HIS A 304 -10.80 -0.80 -28.43
CA HIS A 304 -11.78 0.29 -28.39
C HIS A 304 -11.16 1.58 -27.83
N PRO A 305 -10.84 2.58 -28.70
CA PRO A 305 -10.18 3.81 -28.31
C PRO A 305 -11.19 4.72 -27.61
N HIS A 306 -11.27 4.64 -26.29
CA HIS A 306 -11.46 5.85 -25.49
C HIS A 306 -10.12 6.37 -24.93
N LEU A 307 -9.01 5.69 -25.26
CA LEU A 307 -7.64 6.20 -25.19
C LEU A 307 -7.49 7.30 -26.25
N GLY A 308 -7.39 8.56 -25.82
CA GLY A 308 -7.09 9.69 -26.70
C GLY A 308 -7.54 11.05 -26.17
N ASP A 309 -8.48 11.10 -25.22
CA ASP A 309 -8.93 12.34 -24.60
C ASP A 309 -8.24 12.66 -23.26
N GLU A 310 -7.30 11.82 -22.78
CA GLU A 310 -6.60 12.00 -21.51
C GLU A 310 -5.93 13.37 -21.40
N LYS A 311 -5.30 13.82 -22.50
CA LYS A 311 -4.71 15.16 -22.64
C LYS A 311 -5.70 16.32 -22.43
N TYR A 312 -7.00 16.05 -22.56
CA TYR A 312 -8.09 17.03 -22.42
C TYR A 312 -8.92 16.86 -21.15
N ILE A 313 -8.64 15.83 -20.32
CA ILE A 313 -9.34 15.61 -19.05
C ILE A 313 -9.02 16.77 -18.08
N LEU A 314 -7.73 17.03 -17.88
CA LEU A 314 -7.26 18.00 -16.90
C LEU A 314 -7.35 19.43 -17.45
N PRO A 315 -7.63 20.45 -16.63
CA PRO A 315 -7.62 21.84 -17.08
C PRO A 315 -6.21 22.27 -17.54
N PRO A 316 -6.02 22.84 -18.76
CA PRO A 316 -4.70 23.10 -19.34
C PRO A 316 -3.77 23.90 -18.43
N LYS A 317 -4.28 24.97 -17.80
CA LYS A 317 -3.51 25.78 -16.86
C LYS A 317 -2.95 24.97 -15.68
N LEU A 318 -3.72 24.00 -15.17
CA LEU A 318 -3.28 23.16 -14.05
C LEU A 318 -2.29 22.09 -14.53
N GLN A 319 -2.40 21.62 -15.77
CA GLN A 319 -1.39 20.76 -16.40
C GLN A 319 -0.04 21.48 -16.46
N ASP A 320 -0.02 22.72 -16.98
CA ASP A 320 1.19 23.53 -17.10
C ASP A 320 1.84 23.78 -15.73
N GLU A 321 1.03 24.06 -14.69
CA GLU A 321 1.52 24.25 -13.33
C GLU A 321 2.16 22.97 -12.75
N ILE A 322 1.59 21.79 -13.00
CA ILE A 322 2.18 20.50 -12.60
C ILE A 322 3.52 20.30 -13.32
N LEU A 323 3.53 20.41 -14.65
CA LEU A 323 4.74 20.23 -15.46
C LEU A 323 5.85 21.23 -15.05
N GLN A 324 5.49 22.48 -14.79
CA GLN A 324 6.44 23.48 -14.32
C GLN A 324 7.02 23.13 -12.94
N ALA A 325 6.20 22.66 -12.01
CA ALA A 325 6.67 22.24 -10.69
C ALA A 325 7.60 21.01 -10.78
N LEU A 326 7.26 20.04 -11.63
CA LEU A 326 8.04 18.83 -11.87
C LEU A 326 9.43 19.12 -12.48
N ARG A 327 9.60 20.21 -13.24
CA ARG A 327 10.91 20.65 -13.75
C ARG A 327 11.90 21.04 -12.65
N ASN A 328 11.45 21.28 -11.42
CA ASN A 328 12.33 21.60 -10.30
C ASN A 328 13.04 20.37 -9.70
N ARG A 329 12.78 19.16 -10.22
CA ARG A 329 13.51 17.96 -9.80
C ARG A 329 15.00 18.10 -10.12
N LYS A 330 15.84 17.74 -9.15
CA LYS A 330 17.29 17.63 -9.32
C LYS A 330 17.64 16.19 -9.74
N GLU A 331 18.61 16.03 -10.63
CA GLU A 331 19.07 14.70 -11.08
C GLU A 331 19.53 13.78 -9.93
N LYS A 332 20.11 14.35 -8.87
CA LYS A 332 20.63 13.62 -7.69
C LYS A 332 19.83 13.89 -6.41
N ALA A 333 18.54 14.17 -6.54
CA ALA A 333 17.66 14.42 -5.39
C ALA A 333 17.59 13.19 -4.45
N THR A 334 17.53 13.42 -3.14
CA THR A 334 17.16 12.35 -2.19
C THR A 334 15.70 11.92 -2.42
N VAL A 335 15.28 10.79 -1.83
CA VAL A 335 13.88 10.33 -1.91
C VAL A 335 12.96 11.40 -1.33
N GLU A 336 13.33 12.00 -0.20
CA GLU A 336 12.57 13.05 0.49
C GLU A 336 12.48 14.34 -0.32
N GLU A 337 13.57 14.76 -0.95
CA GLU A 337 13.57 15.92 -1.85
C GLU A 337 12.64 15.69 -3.05
N LEU A 338 12.70 14.51 -3.68
CA LEU A 338 11.84 14.17 -4.81
C LEU A 338 10.37 14.10 -4.38
N ASN A 339 10.09 13.44 -3.26
CA ASN A 339 8.76 13.34 -2.66
C ASN A 339 8.16 14.73 -2.40
N THR A 340 8.99 15.69 -1.94
CA THR A 340 8.57 17.09 -1.75
C THR A 340 8.18 17.75 -3.07
N VAL A 341 9.01 17.64 -4.11
CA VAL A 341 8.71 18.22 -5.43
C VAL A 341 7.41 17.64 -6.02
N VAL A 342 7.21 16.33 -5.92
CA VAL A 342 5.99 15.67 -6.42
C VAL A 342 4.76 16.13 -5.63
N SER A 343 4.88 16.23 -4.30
CA SER A 343 3.82 16.76 -3.45
C SER A 343 3.44 18.20 -3.82
N GLU A 344 4.43 19.04 -4.07
CA GLU A 344 4.24 20.43 -4.48
C GLU A 344 3.69 20.56 -5.90
N ALA A 345 3.87 19.56 -6.75
CA ALA A 345 3.30 19.54 -8.09
C ALA A 345 1.82 19.12 -8.07
N PHE A 346 1.49 17.98 -7.44
CA PHE A 346 0.16 17.37 -7.55
C PHE A 346 -0.82 17.82 -6.46
N LEU A 347 -0.38 18.07 -5.22
CA LEU A 347 -1.32 18.44 -4.15
C LEU A 347 -2.05 19.77 -4.42
N PRO A 348 -1.39 20.82 -4.98
CA PRO A 348 -2.09 22.05 -5.34
C PRO A 348 -3.19 21.87 -6.38
N PHE A 349 -3.12 20.84 -7.23
CA PHE A 349 -4.19 20.51 -8.18
C PHE A 349 -5.51 20.27 -7.43
N PHE A 350 -5.49 19.41 -6.41
CA PHE A 350 -6.68 19.13 -5.60
C PHE A 350 -7.09 20.32 -4.75
N VAL A 351 -6.15 21.08 -4.19
CA VAL A 351 -6.47 22.29 -3.43
C VAL A 351 -7.21 23.31 -4.31
N LYS A 352 -6.78 23.50 -5.56
CA LYS A 352 -7.39 24.46 -6.49
C LYS A 352 -8.71 23.99 -7.10
N THR A 353 -8.86 22.68 -7.32
CA THR A 353 -10.06 22.10 -7.95
C THR A 353 -11.17 21.80 -6.96
N VAL A 354 -10.82 21.27 -5.78
CA VAL A 354 -11.79 20.78 -4.81
C VAL A 354 -11.65 21.36 -3.41
N GLY A 355 -10.57 22.09 -3.09
CA GLY A 355 -10.29 22.59 -1.74
C GLY A 355 -11.33 23.54 -1.11
N HIS A 356 -12.33 24.01 -1.87
CA HIS A 356 -13.47 24.77 -1.34
C HIS A 356 -14.64 23.89 -0.86
N PHE A 357 -14.51 22.57 -0.86
CA PHE A 357 -15.59 21.61 -0.56
C PHE A 357 -16.29 21.89 0.78
N ALA A 358 -15.54 22.30 1.81
CA ALA A 358 -16.06 22.48 3.16
C ALA A 358 -17.18 23.53 3.23
N SER A 359 -17.14 24.56 2.38
CA SER A 359 -18.18 25.60 2.29
C SER A 359 -19.50 25.10 1.67
N TYR A 360 -19.51 23.88 1.14
CA TYR A 360 -20.66 23.27 0.46
C TYR A 360 -21.18 22.04 1.18
N VAL A 361 -20.69 21.74 2.39
CA VAL A 361 -21.26 20.73 3.29
C VAL A 361 -22.13 21.45 4.33
N THR A 362 -23.45 21.26 4.24
CA THR A 362 -24.40 21.90 5.16
C THR A 362 -24.95 20.92 6.18
N ARG A 363 -25.06 21.31 7.45
CA ARG A 363 -25.66 20.50 8.52
C ARG A 363 -26.96 21.14 8.98
N LYS A 364 -28.04 20.35 9.02
CA LYS A 364 -29.39 20.83 9.39
C LYS A 364 -29.65 20.89 10.91
N GLY A 365 -28.70 20.44 11.74
CA GLY A 365 -28.79 20.46 13.20
C GLY A 365 -27.56 19.84 13.88
N SER A 366 -27.46 19.96 15.21
CA SER A 366 -26.42 19.27 15.98
C SER A 366 -26.61 17.75 15.88
N GLY A 367 -25.54 17.03 15.52
CA GLY A 367 -25.55 15.57 15.41
C GLY A 367 -26.13 14.99 14.10
N GLN A 368 -26.62 15.82 13.17
CA GLN A 368 -27.03 15.35 11.83
C GLN A 368 -25.82 15.26 10.90
N PRO A 369 -25.78 14.27 9.99
CA PRO A 369 -24.74 14.20 8.97
C PRO A 369 -24.77 15.45 8.08
N GLY A 370 -23.61 15.81 7.56
CA GLY A 370 -23.50 16.82 6.51
C GLY A 370 -24.27 16.41 5.25
N VAL A 371 -24.69 17.41 4.49
CA VAL A 371 -25.23 17.22 3.15
C VAL A 371 -24.44 18.09 2.18
N PHE A 372 -23.76 17.44 1.24
CA PHE A 372 -22.92 18.06 0.23
C PHE A 372 -23.73 18.61 -0.94
N GLN A 373 -23.54 19.89 -1.22
CA GLN A 373 -24.27 20.62 -2.25
C GLN A 373 -23.53 20.57 -3.59
N SER A 374 -23.49 19.39 -4.21
CA SER A 374 -22.77 19.10 -5.47
C SER A 374 -22.99 20.17 -6.56
N ARG A 375 -24.24 20.56 -6.84
CA ARG A 375 -24.55 21.57 -7.87
C ARG A 375 -24.01 22.96 -7.55
N ALA A 376 -24.06 23.38 -6.30
CA ALA A 376 -23.55 24.67 -5.88
C ALA A 376 -22.01 24.68 -5.89
N PHE A 377 -21.40 23.57 -5.48
CA PHE A 377 -19.96 23.38 -5.39
C PHE A 377 -19.23 23.59 -6.72
N TYR A 378 -19.62 22.87 -7.78
CA TYR A 378 -18.93 23.03 -9.07
C TYR A 378 -19.29 24.35 -9.75
N LYS A 379 -20.52 24.88 -9.55
CA LYS A 379 -20.94 26.16 -10.15
C LYS A 379 -20.16 27.36 -9.60
N ALA A 380 -19.65 27.26 -8.38
CA ALA A 380 -18.82 28.29 -7.76
C ALA A 380 -17.44 28.44 -8.41
N ILE A 381 -17.01 27.46 -9.21
CA ILE A 381 -15.74 27.52 -9.94
C ILE A 381 -15.88 28.47 -11.13
N GLU A 382 -15.12 29.56 -11.15
CA GLU A 382 -15.14 30.57 -12.21
C GLU A 382 -14.65 30.02 -13.57
N SER A 383 -13.54 29.28 -13.55
CA SER A 383 -12.92 28.69 -14.75
C SER A 383 -13.82 27.62 -15.39
N LYS A 384 -14.19 27.79 -16.67
CA LYS A 384 -15.05 26.86 -17.41
C LYS A 384 -14.41 25.47 -17.55
N THR A 385 -13.12 25.39 -17.88
CA THR A 385 -12.39 24.12 -18.04
C THR A 385 -12.26 23.38 -16.71
N THR A 386 -11.92 24.10 -15.64
CA THR A 386 -11.87 23.53 -14.28
C THR A 386 -13.24 23.07 -13.82
N ARG A 387 -14.30 23.85 -14.07
CA ARG A 387 -15.68 23.46 -13.76
C ARG A 387 -16.09 22.18 -14.48
N HIS A 388 -15.72 22.05 -15.76
CA HIS A 388 -16.02 20.85 -16.56
C HIS A 388 -15.31 19.62 -16.01
N PHE A 389 -14.01 19.73 -15.71
CA PHE A 389 -13.26 18.67 -15.04
C PHE A 389 -13.92 18.27 -13.72
N VAL A 390 -14.17 19.24 -12.82
CA VAL A 390 -14.75 18.97 -11.50
C VAL A 390 -16.13 18.33 -11.62
N LYS A 391 -16.97 18.75 -12.57
CA LYS A 391 -18.26 18.11 -12.81
C LYS A 391 -18.14 16.63 -13.16
N LYS A 392 -17.13 16.25 -13.95
CA LYS A 392 -16.82 14.85 -14.27
C LYS A 392 -16.24 14.12 -13.06
N PHE A 393 -15.27 14.73 -12.37
CA PHE A 393 -14.63 14.15 -11.19
C PHE A 393 -15.62 13.85 -10.05
N LEU A 394 -16.66 14.67 -9.90
CA LEU A 394 -17.77 14.44 -8.96
C LEU A 394 -18.55 13.15 -9.18
N GLN A 395 -18.41 12.49 -10.34
CA GLN A 395 -19.06 11.22 -10.65
C GLN A 395 -18.21 10.01 -10.27
N THR A 396 -17.00 10.22 -9.76
CA THR A 396 -16.07 9.15 -9.38
C THR A 396 -16.39 8.59 -8.00
N GLN A 397 -16.13 7.31 -7.80
CA GLN A 397 -16.26 6.64 -6.50
C GLN A 397 -15.30 7.23 -5.46
N MET A 398 -14.09 7.61 -5.88
CA MET A 398 -13.10 8.30 -5.06
C MET A 398 -13.67 9.57 -4.44
N PHE A 399 -14.32 10.42 -5.24
CA PHE A 399 -14.90 11.66 -4.75
C PHE A 399 -16.12 11.41 -3.85
N ASP A 400 -16.98 10.46 -4.23
CA ASP A 400 -18.16 10.08 -3.45
C ASP A 400 -17.77 9.64 -2.03
N LEU A 401 -16.84 8.68 -1.90
CA LEU A 401 -16.40 8.19 -0.59
C LEU A 401 -15.66 9.27 0.22
N PHE A 402 -14.87 10.13 -0.43
CA PHE A 402 -14.26 11.27 0.23
C PHE A 402 -15.32 12.20 0.84
N ILE A 403 -16.41 12.51 0.12
CA ILE A 403 -17.49 13.33 0.65
C ILE A 403 -18.29 12.62 1.75
N GLN A 404 -18.60 11.33 1.60
CA GLN A 404 -19.33 10.57 2.61
C GLN A 404 -18.59 10.56 3.96
N GLU A 405 -17.27 10.40 3.93
CA GLU A 405 -16.44 10.50 5.13
C GLU A 405 -16.55 11.90 5.78
N LEU A 406 -16.50 12.95 4.97
CA LEU A 406 -16.64 14.34 5.46
C LEU A 406 -18.03 14.65 6.03
N GLU A 407 -19.08 14.06 5.47
CA GLU A 407 -20.45 14.21 5.96
C GLU A 407 -20.65 13.55 7.32
N GLN A 408 -19.95 12.45 7.59
CA GLN A 408 -20.01 11.72 8.85
C GLN A 408 -19.13 12.32 9.96
N GLN A 409 -17.95 12.85 9.61
CA GLN A 409 -17.01 13.42 10.58
C GLN A 409 -17.54 14.67 11.30
N GLN A 410 -17.00 15.04 12.46
CA GLN A 410 -17.35 16.32 13.12
C GLN A 410 -16.47 17.47 12.62
N PRO A 411 -16.92 18.75 12.67
CA PRO A 411 -16.13 19.88 12.16
C PRO A 411 -14.73 20.02 12.76
N ALA A 412 -14.54 19.60 14.02
CA ALA A 412 -13.25 19.64 14.71
C ALA A 412 -12.26 18.55 14.25
N SER A 413 -12.74 17.40 13.75
CA SER A 413 -11.87 16.33 13.22
C SER A 413 -11.44 16.58 11.77
N LEU A 414 -12.20 17.40 11.02
CA LEU A 414 -11.93 17.79 9.63
C LEU A 414 -10.65 18.63 9.46
N GLN A 415 -10.06 19.15 10.55
CA GLN A 415 -8.91 20.05 10.51
C GLN A 415 -7.55 19.34 10.56
N GLN A 416 -7.53 18.01 10.44
CA GLN A 416 -6.31 17.22 10.57
C GLN A 416 -5.80 16.76 9.19
N GLY A 417 -4.49 16.90 8.96
CA GLY A 417 -3.80 16.41 7.76
C GLY A 417 -3.23 17.48 6.83
N ILE A 418 -2.29 17.04 6.00
CA ILE A 418 -1.50 17.90 5.10
C ILE A 418 -2.40 18.62 4.09
N PHE A 419 -3.41 17.92 3.54
CA PHE A 419 -4.34 18.52 2.59
C PHE A 419 -5.12 19.72 3.17
N HIS A 420 -5.66 19.58 4.39
CA HIS A 420 -6.39 20.68 5.04
C HIS A 420 -5.48 21.88 5.31
N LYS A 421 -4.26 21.62 5.81
CA LYS A 421 -3.24 22.66 6.01
C LYS A 421 -2.95 23.41 4.70
N LYS A 422 -2.80 22.70 3.58
CA LYS A 422 -2.56 23.29 2.26
C LYS A 422 -3.75 24.10 1.74
N ILE A 423 -4.98 23.70 2.05
CA ILE A 423 -6.18 24.49 1.75
C ILE A 423 -6.14 25.82 2.50
N VAL A 424 -5.83 25.82 3.79
CA VAL A 424 -5.75 27.04 4.61
C VAL A 424 -4.67 27.97 4.06
N GLU A 425 -3.46 27.46 3.81
CA GLU A 425 -2.34 28.21 3.21
C GLU A 425 -2.76 28.88 1.88
N TYR A 426 -3.46 28.13 1.01
CA TYR A 426 -3.93 28.66 -0.27
C TYR A 426 -5.00 29.75 -0.12
N GLN A 427 -5.97 29.56 0.80
CA GLN A 427 -7.00 30.55 1.05
C GLN A 427 -6.43 31.85 1.62
N GLU A 428 -5.45 31.76 2.54
CA GLU A 428 -4.75 32.93 3.07
C GLU A 428 -3.97 33.67 1.98
N LYS A 429 -3.24 32.95 1.12
CA LYS A 429 -2.54 33.54 -0.02
C LYS A 429 -3.51 34.30 -0.94
N LYS A 430 -4.65 33.68 -1.28
CA LYS A 430 -5.68 34.31 -2.12
C LYS A 430 -6.28 35.56 -1.46
N LYS A 431 -6.49 35.57 -0.14
CA LYS A 431 -6.93 36.76 0.61
C LYS A 431 -5.90 37.89 0.55
N ARG A 432 -4.61 37.58 0.74
CA ARG A 432 -3.51 38.56 0.65
C ARG A 432 -3.39 39.16 -0.74
N GLU A 433 -3.49 38.34 -1.79
CA GLU A 433 -3.45 38.82 -3.18
C GLU A 433 -4.63 39.73 -3.53
N LYS A 434 -5.84 39.43 -3.01
CA LYS A 434 -7.00 40.31 -3.16
C LYS A 434 -6.84 41.62 -2.40
N ALA A 435 -6.22 41.60 -1.22
CA ALA A 435 -5.94 42.81 -0.43
C ALA A 435 -4.88 43.71 -1.07
N LYS A 436 -3.92 43.15 -1.84
CA LYS A 436 -2.93 43.92 -2.61
C LYS A 436 -3.47 44.55 -3.90
N LYS A 437 -4.63 44.10 -4.38
CA LYS A 437 -5.30 44.59 -5.60
C LYS A 437 -6.45 45.57 -5.32
N ARG A 438 -6.74 45.81 -4.04
CA ARG A 438 -7.65 46.84 -3.54
C ARG A 438 -6.79 47.95 -2.96
#